data_AF-A0A969MKT9-F1
#
_entry.id   AF-A0A969MKT9-F1
#
_cell.length_a   1.000
_cell.length_b   1.000
_cell.length_c   1.000
_cell.angle_alpha   90.00
_cell.angle_beta   90.00
_cell.angle_gamma   90.00
#
_symmetry.space_group_name_H-M   'P 1'
#
loop_
_entity.id
_entity.type
_entity.pdbx_description
1 polymer ?
#
loop_
_entity_poly.entity_id
_entity_poly.type
_entity_poly.pdbx_seq_one_letter_code
_entity_poly.pdbx_strand_id
1 'polypeptide(L)'
;MPLKTEAIKRAEIEANKIINRVIKDFEEADWDLDVAAPRGDSIRDGRDQYLKKQSKHNLYKSVTTYVKPTRTRGEPNLRKQSVTHEDEFIKNAEQDAAMQYDIFVAKLTNKIGPVVSADLKGSHVWGFSILTVVKPDGTKERWKTQQIVNVSKLGKLFNQWPTRKVVR
;
A
#
# COMPACT_ATOMS: atom_id res chain seq x y z
N MET A 1 8.87 5.52 18.25
CA MET A 1 8.88 6.77 17.47
C MET A 1 7.45 7.08 17.04
N PRO A 2 6.86 8.22 17.46
CA PRO A 2 5.44 8.51 17.25
C PRO A 2 5.02 8.48 15.78
N LEU A 3 5.86 8.99 14.87
CA LEU A 3 5.60 9.04 13.43
C LEU A 3 5.55 7.66 12.74
N LYS A 4 6.30 6.68 13.26
CA LYS A 4 6.24 5.29 12.74
C LYS A 4 4.91 4.64 13.13
N THR A 5 4.45 4.89 14.35
CA THR A 5 3.16 4.38 14.84
C THR A 5 1.99 5.00 14.06
N GLU A 6 2.05 6.29 13.73
CA GLU A 6 1.04 6.95 12.88
C GLU A 6 0.98 6.33 11.47
N ALA A 7 2.14 6.06 10.88
CA ALA A 7 2.26 5.39 9.59
C ALA A 7 1.61 4.00 9.58
N ILE A 8 1.84 3.21 10.63
CA ILE A 8 1.25 1.88 10.82
C ILE A 8 -0.28 1.98 10.96
N LYS A 9 -0.78 2.85 11.85
CA LYS A 9 -2.23 3.06 12.04
C LYS A 9 -2.93 3.50 10.76
N ARG A 10 -2.27 4.32 9.94
CA ARG A 10 -2.82 4.72 8.64
C ARG A 10 -2.92 3.53 7.68
N ALA A 11 -1.92 2.65 7.66
CA ALA A 11 -1.94 1.45 6.82
C ALA A 11 -3.06 0.49 7.25
N GLU A 12 -3.27 0.33 8.56
CA GLU A 12 -4.40 -0.42 9.13
C GLU A 12 -5.75 0.16 8.65
N ILE A 13 -5.96 1.47 8.75
CA ILE A 13 -7.20 2.13 8.29
C ILE A 13 -7.43 1.90 6.79
N GLU A 14 -6.40 2.03 5.97
CA GLU A 14 -6.52 1.81 4.51
C GLU A 14 -6.74 0.33 4.17
N ALA A 15 -6.11 -0.60 4.88
CA ALA A 15 -6.35 -2.03 4.73
C ALA A 15 -7.81 -2.40 5.03
N ASN A 16 -8.36 -1.88 6.14
CA ASN A 16 -9.77 -2.06 6.49
C ASN A 16 -10.72 -1.52 5.41
N LYS A 17 -10.44 -0.35 4.84
CA LYS A 17 -11.25 0.19 3.72
C LYS A 17 -11.22 -0.73 2.49
N ILE A 18 -10.06 -1.33 2.19
CA ILE A 18 -9.92 -2.28 1.08
C ILE A 18 -10.73 -3.54 1.36
N ILE A 19 -10.62 -4.11 2.56
CA ILE A 19 -11.39 -5.30 2.98
C ILE A 19 -12.88 -5.03 2.85
N ASN A 20 -13.37 -3.91 3.41
CA ASN A 20 -14.79 -3.54 3.34
C ASN A 20 -15.30 -3.42 1.90
N ARG A 21 -14.49 -2.85 1.00
CA ARG A 21 -14.84 -2.80 -0.43
C ARG A 21 -14.90 -4.20 -1.05
N VAL A 22 -13.95 -5.08 -0.72
CA VAL A 22 -13.95 -6.45 -1.25
C VAL A 22 -15.17 -7.23 -0.77
N ILE A 23 -15.52 -7.13 0.52
CA ILE A 23 -16.71 -7.78 1.09
C ILE A 23 -17.97 -7.27 0.37
N LYS A 24 -18.10 -5.95 0.19
CA LYS A 24 -19.23 -5.37 -0.53
C LYS A 24 -19.35 -5.90 -1.96
N ASP A 25 -18.24 -5.96 -2.70
CA ASP A 25 -18.22 -6.52 -4.06
C ASP A 25 -18.62 -8.02 -4.07
N PHE A 26 -18.32 -8.77 -3.01
CA PHE A 26 -18.76 -10.17 -2.86
C PHE A 26 -20.25 -10.28 -2.54
N GLU A 27 -20.78 -9.42 -1.68
CA GLU A 27 -22.22 -9.38 -1.37
C GLU A 27 -23.06 -9.08 -2.61
N GLU A 28 -22.62 -8.14 -3.45
CA GLU A 28 -23.26 -7.81 -4.73
C GLU A 28 -23.18 -8.93 -5.78
N ALA A 29 -22.25 -9.88 -5.60
CA ALA A 29 -21.95 -10.97 -6.52
C ALA A 29 -22.38 -12.36 -5.98
N ASP A 30 -23.28 -12.40 -5.00
CA ASP A 30 -23.73 -13.62 -4.34
C ASP A 30 -22.57 -14.53 -3.87
N TRP A 31 -21.48 -13.91 -3.41
CA TRP A 31 -20.25 -14.56 -2.95
C TRP A 31 -19.51 -15.41 -3.99
N ASP A 32 -19.81 -15.27 -5.29
CA ASP A 32 -19.05 -15.91 -6.36
C ASP A 32 -17.82 -15.07 -6.74
N LEU A 33 -16.63 -15.62 -6.52
CA LEU A 33 -15.37 -14.95 -6.84
C LEU A 33 -15.23 -14.65 -8.34
N ASP A 34 -15.68 -15.55 -9.21
CA ASP A 34 -15.51 -15.37 -10.65
C ASP A 34 -16.49 -14.32 -11.21
N VAL A 35 -17.53 -13.95 -10.45
CA VAL A 35 -18.42 -12.81 -10.72
C VAL A 35 -17.85 -11.51 -10.12
N ALA A 36 -17.46 -11.51 -8.84
CA ALA A 36 -16.94 -10.31 -8.14
C ALA A 36 -15.60 -9.82 -8.72
N ALA A 37 -14.72 -10.76 -9.06
CA ALA A 37 -13.40 -10.51 -9.61
C ALA A 37 -13.03 -11.56 -10.68
N PRO A 38 -13.56 -11.43 -11.90
CA PRO A 38 -13.30 -12.37 -12.99
C PRO A 38 -11.80 -12.53 -13.26
N ARG A 39 -11.39 -13.74 -13.64
CA ARG A 39 -10.01 -14.00 -14.08
C ARG A 39 -9.69 -13.22 -15.35
N GLY A 40 -8.42 -12.88 -15.52
CA GLY A 40 -7.92 -12.41 -16.80
C GLY A 40 -8.05 -13.51 -17.86
N ASP A 41 -8.47 -13.14 -19.05
CA ASP A 41 -8.51 -14.03 -20.22
C ASP A 41 -7.38 -13.65 -21.17
N SER A 42 -6.35 -14.49 -21.29
CA SER A 42 -5.17 -14.17 -22.11
C SER A 42 -5.46 -14.13 -23.62
N ILE A 43 -6.58 -14.70 -24.06
CA ILE A 43 -6.99 -14.71 -25.47
C ILE A 43 -7.76 -13.43 -25.81
N ARG A 44 -8.62 -12.97 -24.88
CA ARG A 44 -9.52 -11.83 -25.11
C ARG A 44 -8.99 -10.51 -24.55
N ASP A 45 -8.25 -10.54 -23.45
CA ASP A 45 -7.72 -9.36 -22.80
C ASP A 45 -6.33 -9.00 -23.33
N GLY A 46 -6.10 -7.71 -23.59
CA GLY A 46 -4.74 -7.21 -23.73
C GLY A 46 -3.94 -7.44 -22.43
N ARG A 47 -2.61 -7.51 -22.54
CA ARG A 47 -1.71 -7.83 -21.41
C ARG A 47 -2.00 -7.02 -20.15
N ASP A 48 -2.22 -5.72 -20.28
CA ASP A 48 -2.46 -4.84 -19.12
C ASP A 48 -3.80 -5.11 -18.45
N GLN A 49 -4.84 -5.36 -19.24
CA GLN A 49 -6.17 -5.71 -18.73
C GLN A 49 -6.16 -7.08 -18.05
N TYR A 50 -5.46 -8.05 -18.65
CA TYR A 50 -5.24 -9.37 -18.05
C TYR A 50 -4.58 -9.24 -16.67
N LEU A 51 -3.49 -8.49 -16.58
CA LEU A 51 -2.76 -8.29 -15.31
C LEU A 51 -3.63 -7.57 -14.28
N LYS A 52 -4.41 -6.55 -14.68
CA LYS A 52 -5.31 -5.83 -13.78
C LYS A 52 -6.40 -6.76 -13.21
N LYS A 53 -7.05 -7.56 -14.05
CA LYS A 53 -8.04 -8.56 -13.62
C LYS A 53 -7.40 -9.60 -12.70
N GLN A 54 -6.23 -10.11 -13.07
CA GLN A 54 -5.50 -11.09 -12.26
C GLN A 54 -5.10 -10.53 -10.89
N SER A 55 -4.62 -9.29 -10.81
CA SER A 55 -4.31 -8.63 -9.54
C SER A 55 -5.56 -8.42 -8.69
N LYS A 56 -6.69 -8.01 -9.28
CA LYS A 56 -7.99 -7.92 -8.58
C LYS A 56 -8.38 -9.29 -8.03
N HIS A 57 -8.39 -10.33 -8.87
CA HIS A 57 -8.75 -11.69 -8.46
C HIS A 57 -7.87 -12.20 -7.31
N ASN A 58 -6.55 -12.00 -7.40
CA ASN A 58 -5.62 -12.42 -6.36
C ASN A 58 -5.86 -11.71 -5.02
N LEU A 59 -6.17 -10.41 -5.05
CA LEU A 59 -6.53 -9.65 -3.84
C LEU A 59 -7.80 -10.21 -3.19
N TYR A 60 -8.81 -10.56 -3.98
CA TYR A 60 -10.09 -11.06 -3.45
C TYR A 60 -9.88 -12.44 -2.83
N LYS A 61 -9.04 -13.25 -3.46
CA LYS A 61 -8.61 -14.55 -2.94
C LYS A 61 -7.76 -14.44 -1.67
N SER A 62 -6.96 -13.38 -1.50
CA SER A 62 -6.09 -13.24 -0.33
C SER A 62 -6.82 -12.85 0.95
N VAL A 63 -8.06 -12.33 0.85
CA VAL A 63 -8.87 -11.91 2.02
C VAL A 63 -10.07 -12.83 2.30
N THR A 64 -10.28 -13.86 1.47
CA THR A 64 -11.41 -14.79 1.60
C THR A 64 -10.97 -16.24 1.61
N THR A 65 -11.83 -17.13 2.09
CA THR A 65 -11.60 -18.57 2.04
C THR A 65 -12.70 -19.29 1.25
N TYR A 66 -12.44 -20.53 0.86
CA TYR A 66 -13.42 -21.34 0.13
C TYR A 66 -14.55 -21.79 1.06
N VAL A 67 -15.79 -21.78 0.54
CA VAL A 67 -16.88 -22.56 1.15
C VAL A 67 -16.66 -24.04 0.84
N LYS A 68 -16.46 -24.32 -0.45
CA LYS A 68 -16.09 -25.63 -0.98
C LYS A 68 -15.06 -25.43 -2.08
N PRO A 69 -13.88 -26.06 -2.01
CA PRO A 69 -12.93 -26.00 -3.11
C PRO A 69 -13.49 -26.80 -4.29
N THR A 70 -13.85 -26.12 -5.38
CA THR A 70 -14.11 -26.77 -6.66
C THR A 70 -12.94 -26.54 -7.63
N ARG A 71 -12.65 -27.56 -8.43
CA ARG A 71 -11.70 -27.49 -9.56
C ARG A 71 -12.41 -27.66 -10.90
N THR A 72 -13.72 -27.87 -10.89
CA THR A 72 -14.51 -28.13 -12.09
C THR A 72 -14.74 -26.84 -12.85
N ARG A 73 -14.58 -26.89 -14.18
CA ARG A 73 -14.85 -25.74 -15.05
C ARG A 73 -16.36 -25.47 -15.09
N GLY A 74 -16.77 -24.23 -14.82
CA GLY A 74 -18.16 -23.78 -14.92
C GLY A 74 -18.97 -23.91 -13.62
N GLU A 75 -18.39 -24.50 -12.56
CA GLU A 75 -19.01 -24.46 -11.23
C GLU A 75 -18.75 -23.10 -10.56
N PRO A 76 -19.73 -22.53 -9.84
CA PRO A 76 -19.56 -21.31 -9.06
C PRO A 76 -18.41 -21.41 -8.05
N ASN A 77 -17.59 -20.37 -7.97
CA ASN A 77 -16.41 -20.33 -7.10
C ASN A 77 -16.77 -19.61 -5.80
N LEU A 78 -17.66 -20.25 -5.03
CA LEU A 78 -18.25 -19.69 -3.82
C LEU A 78 -17.21 -19.52 -2.71
N ARG A 79 -17.17 -18.30 -2.18
CA ARG A 79 -16.29 -17.88 -1.09
C ARG A 79 -17.10 -17.54 0.15
N LYS A 80 -16.37 -17.44 1.26
CA LYS A 80 -16.87 -16.85 2.50
C LYS A 80 -15.82 -15.95 3.10
N GLN A 81 -16.28 -15.02 3.91
CA GLN A 81 -15.43 -14.15 4.69
C GLN A 81 -14.48 -14.98 5.57
N SER A 82 -13.24 -14.51 5.73
CA SER A 82 -12.24 -15.16 6.57
C SER A 82 -11.53 -14.13 7.41
N VAL A 83 -11.96 -14.03 8.68
CA VAL A 83 -11.34 -13.12 9.67
C VAL A 83 -9.84 -13.34 9.77
N THR A 84 -9.37 -14.59 9.73
CA THR A 84 -7.94 -14.91 9.75
C THR A 84 -7.18 -14.29 8.58
N HIS A 85 -7.71 -14.36 7.35
CA HIS A 85 -7.05 -13.77 6.19
C HIS A 85 -7.14 -12.24 6.18
N GLU A 86 -8.21 -11.67 6.73
CA GLU A 86 -8.33 -10.22 6.96
C GLU A 86 -7.26 -9.72 7.94
N ASP A 87 -7.10 -10.40 9.08
CA ASP A 87 -6.08 -10.10 10.09
C ASP A 87 -4.66 -10.22 9.50
N GLU A 88 -4.40 -11.27 8.72
CA GLU A 88 -3.13 -11.44 8.01
C GLU A 88 -2.88 -10.30 7.01
N PHE A 89 -3.91 -9.88 6.27
CA PHE A 89 -3.80 -8.77 5.32
C PHE A 89 -3.47 -7.45 6.02
N ILE A 90 -4.14 -7.15 7.13
CA ILE A 90 -3.88 -5.95 7.95
C ILE A 90 -2.45 -6.02 8.51
N LYS A 91 -2.07 -7.13 9.13
CA LYS A 91 -0.73 -7.33 9.71
C LYS A 91 0.38 -7.15 8.68
N ASN A 92 0.21 -7.71 7.48
CA ASN A 92 1.18 -7.53 6.39
C ASN A 92 1.27 -6.05 5.97
N ALA A 93 0.14 -5.35 5.88
CA ALA A 93 0.12 -3.92 5.56
C ALA A 93 0.84 -3.07 6.62
N GLU A 94 0.67 -3.39 7.91
CA GLU A 94 1.37 -2.75 9.03
C GLU A 94 2.87 -3.00 9.00
N GLN A 95 3.28 -4.25 8.74
CA GLN A 95 4.69 -4.62 8.61
C GLN A 95 5.36 -3.92 7.42
N ASP A 96 4.69 -3.89 6.28
CA ASP A 96 5.16 -3.16 5.10
C ASP A 96 5.28 -1.66 5.36
N ALA A 97 4.30 -1.07 6.06
CA ALA A 97 4.33 0.33 6.48
C ALA A 97 5.52 0.64 7.40
N ALA A 98 5.74 -0.22 8.41
CA ALA A 98 6.86 -0.10 9.33
C ALA A 98 8.21 -0.21 8.60
N MET A 99 8.35 -1.19 7.70
CA MET A 99 9.56 -1.39 6.89
C MET A 99 9.80 -0.22 5.94
N GLN A 100 8.78 0.26 5.25
CA GLN A 100 8.88 1.41 4.34
C GLN A 100 9.30 2.68 5.09
N TYR A 101 8.81 2.87 6.32
CA TYR A 101 9.25 3.96 7.19
C TYR A 101 10.75 3.85 7.50
N ASP A 102 11.23 2.68 7.90
CA ASP A 102 12.65 2.48 8.23
C ASP A 102 13.55 2.71 7.01
N ILE A 103 13.14 2.20 5.83
CA ILE A 103 13.82 2.43 4.56
C ILE A 103 13.86 3.93 4.23
N PHE A 104 12.75 4.64 4.44
CA PHE A 104 12.69 6.08 4.22
C PHE A 104 13.67 6.84 5.12
N VAL A 105 13.68 6.54 6.42
CA VAL A 105 14.61 7.15 7.38
C VAL A 105 16.06 6.85 7.00
N ALA A 106 16.40 5.61 6.68
CA ALA A 106 17.75 5.23 6.26
C ALA A 106 18.20 5.99 5.01
N LYS A 107 17.33 6.09 3.98
CA LYS A 107 17.61 6.87 2.78
C LYS A 107 17.83 8.35 3.10
N LEU A 108 17.03 8.91 4.00
CA LEU A 108 17.11 10.32 4.36
C LEU A 108 18.40 10.62 5.14
N THR A 109 18.75 9.78 6.12
CA THR A 109 20.00 9.88 6.88
C THR A 109 21.22 9.78 5.95
N ASN A 110 21.23 8.81 5.02
CA ASN A 110 22.31 8.68 4.05
C ASN A 110 22.42 9.88 3.11
N LYS A 111 21.29 10.45 2.71
CA LYS A 111 21.25 11.59 1.79
C LYS A 111 21.68 12.89 2.45
N ILE A 112 21.27 13.11 3.69
CA ILE A 112 21.57 14.33 4.43
C ILE A 112 23.00 14.23 4.97
N GLY A 113 23.40 13.09 5.55
CA GLY A 113 24.65 12.94 6.28
C GLY A 113 24.54 13.44 7.73
N PRO A 114 25.68 13.66 8.42
CA PRO A 114 25.71 14.03 9.84
C PRO A 114 24.87 15.28 10.14
N VAL A 115 24.16 15.24 11.26
CA VAL A 115 23.26 16.30 11.74
C VAL A 115 23.35 16.42 13.25
N VAL A 116 23.31 17.66 13.75
CA VAL A 116 23.31 18.00 15.17
C VAL A 116 21.90 17.98 15.73
N SER A 117 20.94 18.54 14.98
CA SER A 117 19.53 18.54 15.34
C SER A 117 18.64 18.53 14.11
N ALA A 118 17.41 18.06 14.29
CA ALA A 118 16.43 17.94 13.23
C ALA A 118 15.02 18.26 13.76
N ASP A 119 14.27 19.05 13.01
CA ASP A 119 12.88 19.44 13.30
C ASP A 119 12.00 19.10 12.09
N LEU A 120 10.97 18.28 12.28
CA LEU A 120 10.06 17.87 11.22
C LEU A 120 8.74 18.64 11.37
N LYS A 121 8.39 19.42 10.36
CA LYS A 121 7.08 20.08 10.24
C LYS A 121 6.27 19.47 9.11
N GLY A 122 4.96 19.45 9.24
CA GLY A 122 4.07 18.98 8.17
C GLY A 122 2.91 18.15 8.71
N SER A 123 2.16 17.54 7.79
CA SER A 123 0.98 16.75 8.11
C SER A 123 1.31 15.29 8.41
N HIS A 124 2.30 14.73 7.71
CA HIS A 124 2.72 13.34 7.87
C HIS A 124 4.07 13.11 7.19
N VAL A 125 4.86 12.12 7.65
CA VAL A 125 6.15 11.74 7.04
C VAL A 125 6.00 11.42 5.55
N TRP A 126 4.92 10.75 5.18
CA TRP A 126 4.64 10.39 3.79
C TRP A 126 3.97 11.51 2.99
N GLY A 127 2.95 12.19 3.53
CA GLY A 127 2.11 13.11 2.74
C GLY A 127 2.85 14.38 2.32
N PHE A 128 3.04 15.29 3.26
CA PHE A 128 3.82 16.52 3.08
C PHE A 128 4.60 16.76 4.36
N SER A 129 5.93 16.79 4.23
CA SER A 129 6.81 17.12 5.34
C SER A 129 7.97 18.01 4.93
N ILE A 130 8.38 18.88 5.85
CA ILE A 130 9.54 19.75 5.76
C ILE A 130 10.42 19.41 6.96
N LEU A 131 11.53 18.73 6.69
CA LEU A 131 12.57 18.48 7.67
C LEU A 131 13.58 19.63 7.64
N THR A 132 13.78 20.29 8.77
CA THR A 132 14.84 21.29 8.95
C THR A 132 15.95 20.65 9.76
N VAL A 133 17.17 20.63 9.23
CA VAL A 133 18.33 20.04 9.91
C VAL A 133 19.41 21.08 10.17
N VAL A 134 20.11 20.95 11.28
CA VAL A 134 21.31 21.73 11.62
C VAL A 134 22.51 20.82 11.46
N LYS A 135 23.51 21.27 10.70
CA LYS A 135 24.76 20.56 10.44
C LYS A 135 25.82 20.86 11.48
N PRO A 136 26.88 20.02 11.60
CA PRO A 136 27.99 20.28 12.51
C PRO A 136 28.70 21.62 12.29
N ASP A 137 28.70 22.12 11.05
CA ASP A 137 29.24 23.44 10.68
C ASP A 137 28.28 24.62 10.99
N GLY A 138 27.13 24.34 11.62
CA GLY A 138 26.10 25.33 11.93
C GLY A 138 25.15 25.65 10.77
N THR A 139 25.40 25.12 9.57
CA THR A 139 24.52 25.37 8.42
C THR A 139 23.15 24.72 8.62
N LYS A 140 22.11 25.38 8.11
CA LYS A 140 20.73 24.90 8.18
C LYS A 140 20.26 24.47 6.80
N GLU A 141 19.77 23.24 6.70
CA GLU A 141 19.19 22.74 5.47
C GLU A 141 17.71 22.44 5.67
N ARG A 142 16.90 22.68 4.63
CA ARG A 142 15.48 22.33 4.61
C ARG A 142 15.23 21.29 3.53
N TRP A 143 14.55 20.21 3.90
CA TRP A 143 14.30 19.06 3.06
C TRP A 143 12.80 18.84 2.96
N LYS A 144 12.25 19.01 1.76
CA LYS A 144 10.82 18.80 1.50
C LYS A 144 10.61 17.37 0.98
N THR A 145 9.69 16.64 1.60
CA THR A 145 9.20 15.34 1.14
C THR A 145 7.72 15.46 0.79
N GLN A 146 7.33 14.90 -0.34
CA GLN A 146 5.93 14.84 -0.77
C GLN A 146 5.63 13.46 -1.36
N GLN A 147 4.58 12.79 -0.89
CA GLN A 147 4.14 11.54 -1.50
C GLN A 147 3.56 11.82 -2.88
N ILE A 148 4.07 11.10 -3.86
CA ILE A 148 3.54 11.00 -5.20
C ILE A 148 3.03 9.58 -5.37
N VAL A 149 1.73 9.44 -5.61
CA VAL A 149 1.15 8.15 -5.98
C VAL A 149 1.24 8.05 -7.49
N ASN A 150 2.16 7.21 -7.97
CA ASN A 150 2.31 6.95 -9.40
C ASN A 150 1.60 5.65 -9.79
N VAL A 151 1.28 5.55 -11.07
CA VAL A 151 0.74 4.34 -11.70
C VAL A 151 1.79 3.85 -12.68
N SER A 152 2.21 2.58 -12.57
CA SER A 152 3.15 1.98 -13.53
C SER A 152 2.49 1.86 -14.91
N LYS A 153 3.29 1.63 -15.97
CA LYS A 153 2.74 1.32 -17.31
C LYS A 153 1.74 0.14 -17.29
N LEU A 154 1.90 -0.78 -16.33
CA LEU A 154 1.03 -1.93 -16.12
C LEU A 154 -0.12 -1.67 -15.12
N GLY A 155 -0.40 -0.41 -14.78
CA GLY A 155 -1.49 -0.04 -13.88
C GLY A 155 -1.22 -0.28 -12.38
N LYS A 156 -0.01 -0.70 -12.00
CA LYS A 156 0.33 -0.93 -10.58
C LYS A 156 0.58 0.41 -9.90
N LEU A 157 -0.22 0.73 -8.89
CA LEU A 157 0.03 1.88 -8.02
C LEU A 157 1.32 1.66 -7.23
N PHE A 158 2.16 2.68 -7.16
CA PHE A 158 3.32 2.68 -6.28
C PHE A 158 3.58 4.09 -5.76
N ASN A 159 3.99 4.16 -4.50
CA ASN A 159 4.30 5.43 -3.84
C ASN A 159 5.76 5.78 -4.09
N GLN A 160 6.00 7.04 -4.43
CA GLN A 160 7.32 7.67 -4.40
C GLN A 160 7.32 8.77 -3.36
N TRP A 161 8.43 8.89 -2.62
CA TRP A 161 8.63 9.97 -1.64
C TRP A 161 9.90 10.74 -2.00
N PRO A 162 9.89 11.51 -3.10
CA PRO A 162 11.04 12.35 -3.43
C PRO A 162 11.29 13.37 -2.32
N THR A 163 12.46 13.30 -1.72
CA THR A 163 12.95 14.30 -0.75
C THR A 163 13.96 15.21 -1.43
N ARG A 164 13.71 16.52 -1.44
CA ARG A 164 14.59 17.52 -2.08
C ARG A 164 15.03 18.59 -1.10
N LYS A 165 16.30 18.99 -1.18
CA LYS A 165 16.81 20.17 -0.48
C LYS A 165 16.15 21.41 -1.11
N VAL A 166 15.53 22.23 -0.29
CA VAL A 166 14.90 23.48 -0.70
C VAL A 166 15.95 24.57 -0.55
N VAL A 167 16.41 25.11 -1.67
CA VAL A 167 17.24 26.32 -1.67
C VAL A 167 16.31 27.48 -1.39
N ARG A 168 16.62 28.24 -0.35
CA ARG A 168 15.91 29.48 -0.03
C ARG A 168 16.74 30.64 -0.53
#